data_AF-A0A8S3IIJ6-F1
#
_entry.id   AF-A0A8S3IIJ6-F1
#
_cell.length_a   1.000
_cell.length_b   1.000
_cell.length_c   1.000
_cell.angle_alpha   90.00
_cell.angle_beta   90.00
_cell.angle_gamma   90.00
#
_symmetry.space_group_name_H-M   'P 1'
#
loop_
_entity.id
_entity.type
_entity.pdbx_description
1 polymer ?
#
loop_
_entity_poly.entity_id
_entity_poly.type
_entity_poly.pdbx_seq_one_letter_code
_entity_poly.pdbx_strand_id
1 'polypeptide(L)'
;MLHRIYHTSQSPGPFPLRDFLCAAPCWTDTDIVQDSSGNIFNRQISDEGTLSQITDMVRNGFSEISNNRMLWAFVATWFRVP
;
A
#
# COMPACT_ATOMS: atom_id res chain seq x y z
N MET A 1 -26.37 -6.53 -5.42
CA MET A 1 -26.69 -5.29 -4.66
C MET A 1 -25.37 -4.58 -4.39
N LEU A 2 -25.29 -3.29 -4.66
CA LEU A 2 -24.06 -2.52 -4.93
C LEU A 2 -23.03 -2.50 -3.77
N HIS A 3 -21.75 -2.78 -4.06
CA HIS A 3 -20.64 -2.27 -3.25
C HIS A 3 -20.10 -1.01 -3.91
N ARG A 4 -20.55 0.14 -3.40
CA ARG A 4 -20.07 1.47 -3.77
C ARG A 4 -19.32 2.00 -2.56
N ILE A 5 -18.00 1.88 -2.56
CA ILE A 5 -17.16 2.54 -1.56
C ILE A 5 -16.59 3.78 -2.23
N TYR A 6 -17.27 4.91 -2.04
CA TYR A 6 -16.62 6.20 -2.17
C TYR A 6 -15.90 6.45 -0.84
N HIS A 7 -14.57 6.52 -0.87
CA HIS A 7 -13.83 7.21 0.17
C HIS A 7 -12.78 8.10 -0.50
N THR A 8 -13.15 9.35 -0.74
CA THR A 8 -12.21 10.47 -0.85
C THR A 8 -11.77 10.87 0.56
N SER A 9 -11.15 9.94 1.29
CA SER A 9 -10.42 10.23 2.52
C SER A 9 -8.96 9.94 2.22
N GLN A 10 -8.13 10.98 2.18
CA GLN A 10 -6.68 10.86 2.04
C GLN A 10 -6.00 10.31 3.31
N SER A 11 -6.77 9.82 4.29
CA SER A 11 -6.22 9.26 5.52
C SER A 11 -6.00 7.74 5.35
N PRO A 12 -4.78 7.22 5.57
CA PRO A 12 -4.52 5.78 5.55
C PRO A 12 -5.42 5.03 6.55
N GLY A 13 -5.95 3.88 6.15
CA GLY A 13 -6.69 2.99 7.04
C GLY A 13 -5.76 2.08 7.85
N PRO A 14 -6.25 1.47 8.94
CA PRO A 14 -5.50 0.43 9.66
C PRO A 14 -5.25 -0.79 8.75
N PHE A 15 -4.15 -1.52 9.01
CA PHE A 15 -3.81 -2.72 8.25
C PHE A 15 -4.81 -3.86 8.48
N PRO A 16 -5.41 -4.44 7.43
CA PRO A 16 -6.32 -5.58 7.59
C PRO A 16 -5.53 -6.81 8.03
N LEU A 17 -5.88 -7.37 9.19
CA LEU A 17 -5.20 -8.54 9.77
C LEU A 17 -5.80 -9.90 9.33
N ARG A 18 -6.94 -9.90 8.63
CA ARG A 18 -7.65 -11.11 8.19
C ARG A 18 -8.26 -10.92 6.79
N ASP A 19 -8.34 -12.02 6.02
CA ASP A 19 -9.06 -12.13 4.74
C ASP A 19 -8.68 -11.11 3.65
N PHE A 20 -7.39 -10.79 3.51
CA PHE A 20 -6.90 -9.91 2.43
C PHE A 20 -5.69 -10.50 1.69
N LEU A 21 -5.68 -10.38 0.35
CA LEU A 21 -4.55 -10.76 -0.51
C LEU A 21 -3.52 -9.62 -0.51
N CYS A 22 -2.64 -9.58 0.50
CA CYS A 22 -1.53 -8.63 0.51
C CYS A 22 -0.31 -9.26 -0.18
N ALA A 23 0.13 -8.71 -1.30
CA ALA A 23 1.49 -8.93 -1.81
C ALA A 23 2.45 -8.01 -1.03
N ALA A 24 2.57 -8.23 0.28
CA ALA A 24 3.70 -7.69 1.02
C ALA A 24 4.91 -8.58 0.70
N PRO A 25 6.10 -8.03 0.40
CA PRO A 25 7.31 -8.83 0.43
C PRO A 25 7.37 -9.45 1.83
N CYS A 26 7.54 -10.76 1.89
CA CYS A 26 7.47 -11.62 3.07
C CYS A 26 8.47 -11.21 4.17
N TRP A 27 8.30 -10.08 4.86
CA TRP A 27 9.31 -9.56 5.78
C TRP A 27 8.62 -8.89 6.95
N THR A 28 8.34 -9.70 7.98
CA THR A 28 8.87 -9.62 9.35
C THR A 28 7.87 -10.35 10.26
N ASP A 29 8.37 -11.27 11.09
CA ASP A 29 7.62 -11.93 12.17
C ASP A 29 7.33 -10.87 13.25
N THR A 30 6.43 -9.96 12.93
CA THR A 30 5.98 -8.94 13.84
C THR A 30 4.64 -9.41 14.40
N ASP A 31 4.65 -9.84 15.66
CA ASP A 31 3.42 -10.04 16.42
C ASP A 31 2.73 -8.69 16.63
N ILE A 32 1.88 -8.33 15.67
CA ILE A 32 1.07 -7.11 15.66
C ILE A 32 -0.32 -7.31 16.28
N VAL A 33 -0.56 -8.47 16.90
CA VAL A 33 -1.86 -8.79 17.49
C VAL A 33 -2.01 -8.14 18.88
N GLN A 34 -0.91 -7.72 19.49
CA GLN A 34 -0.92 -7.07 20.80
C GLN A 34 -1.13 -5.55 20.68
N ASP A 35 -1.94 -4.97 21.58
CA ASP A 35 -2.21 -3.52 21.63
C ASP A 35 -0.95 -2.64 21.86
N SER A 36 0.16 -3.26 22.30
CA SER A 36 1.47 -2.63 22.47
C SER A 36 2.34 -2.65 21.21
N SER A 37 1.92 -3.37 20.17
CA SER A 37 2.60 -3.38 18.89
C SER A 37 2.37 -2.04 18.18
N GLY A 38 3.38 -1.53 17.47
CA GLY A 38 3.27 -0.27 16.75
C GLY A 38 2.14 -0.23 15.72
N ASN A 39 1.98 0.91 15.06
CA ASN A 39 0.93 1.07 14.06
C ASN A 39 1.46 0.69 12.67
N ILE A 40 0.67 -0.08 11.92
CA ILE A 40 0.88 -0.28 10.49
C ILE A 40 -0.18 0.49 9.73
N PHE A 41 0.27 1.43 8.91
CA PHE A 41 -0.59 2.19 8.00
C PHE A 41 -0.45 1.63 6.59
N ASN A 42 -1.56 1.59 5.86
CA ASN A 42 -1.56 1.17 4.48
C ASN A 42 -2.48 2.01 3.61
N ARG A 43 -2.17 2.02 2.32
CA ARG A 43 -3.00 2.62 1.30
C ARG A 43 -2.78 1.90 -0.04
N GLN A 44 -3.87 1.46 -0.65
CA GLN A 44 -3.90 1.16 -2.08
C GLN A 44 -4.09 2.45 -2.86
N ILE A 45 -3.32 2.59 -3.94
CA ILE A 45 -3.30 3.76 -4.82
C ILE A 45 -3.78 3.31 -6.19
N SER A 46 -4.87 3.91 -6.64
CA SER A 46 -5.45 3.71 -7.96
C SER A 46 -5.79 5.04 -8.65
N ASP A 47 -5.56 6.17 -8.00
CA ASP A 47 -5.80 7.48 -8.59
C ASP A 47 -4.72 7.83 -9.63
N GLU A 48 -5.14 8.39 -10.76
CA GLU A 48 -4.27 8.57 -11.93
C GLU A 48 -3.12 9.55 -11.67
N GLY A 49 -3.36 10.61 -10.90
CA GLY A 49 -2.36 11.63 -10.59
C GLY A 49 -1.19 11.04 -9.79
N THR A 50 -1.48 10.29 -8.73
CA THR A 50 -0.44 9.63 -7.93
C THR A 50 0.22 8.48 -8.71
N LEU A 51 -0.54 7.70 -9.49
CA LEU A 51 0.04 6.63 -10.31
C LEU A 51 0.98 7.13 -11.41
N SER A 52 0.72 8.31 -11.99
CA SER A 52 1.63 8.92 -12.96
C SER A 52 2.99 9.23 -12.30
N GLN A 53 2.98 9.85 -11.12
CA GLN A 53 4.20 10.18 -10.39
C GLN A 53 4.97 8.91 -9.99
N ILE A 54 4.27 7.88 -9.51
CA ILE A 54 4.87 6.59 -9.19
C ILE A 54 5.48 5.94 -10.45
N THR A 55 4.78 6.01 -11.59
CA THR A 55 5.27 5.48 -12.86
C THR A 55 6.58 6.14 -13.27
N ASP A 56 6.66 7.47 -13.22
CA ASP A 56 7.88 8.19 -13.60
C ASP A 56 9.05 7.85 -12.66
N MET A 57 8.80 7.74 -11.36
CA MET A 57 9.80 7.35 -10.36
C MET A 57 10.32 5.92 -10.61
N VAL A 58 9.42 4.96 -10.85
CA VAL A 58 9.79 3.56 -11.10
C VAL A 58 10.63 3.43 -12.38
N ARG A 59 10.23 4.12 -13.46
CA ARG A 59 10.98 4.12 -14.73
C ARG A 59 12.38 4.71 -14.59
N ASN A 60 12.55 5.69 -13.72
CA ASN A 60 13.86 6.29 -13.43
C ASN A 60 14.78 5.28 -12.71
N GLY A 61 14.25 4.52 -11.76
CA GLY A 61 15.01 3.55 -10.98
C GLY A 61 15.26 2.21 -11.70
N PHE A 62 14.38 1.82 -12.63
CA PHE A 62 14.41 0.50 -13.28
C PHE A 62 14.24 0.62 -14.80
N SER A 63 15.38 0.62 -15.51
CA SER A 63 15.40 0.82 -16.96
C SER A 63 14.73 -0.30 -17.75
N GLU A 64 14.70 -1.55 -17.22
CA GLU A 64 14.07 -2.69 -17.90
C GLU A 64 12.55 -2.55 -18.04
N ILE A 65 11.93 -1.73 -17.20
CA ILE A 65 10.48 -1.48 -17.20
C ILE A 65 10.13 -0.04 -17.59
N SER A 66 11.05 0.65 -18.27
CA SER A 66 10.90 2.04 -18.73
C SER A 66 9.66 2.29 -19.60
N ASN A 67 9.15 1.27 -20.29
CA ASN A 67 7.95 1.36 -21.14
C ASN A 67 6.66 0.94 -20.42
N ASN A 68 6.73 0.49 -19.17
CA ASN A 68 5.57 -0.01 -18.43
C ASN A 68 4.86 1.12 -17.70
N ARG A 69 3.56 0.96 -17.42
CA ARG A 69 2.76 1.88 -16.60
C ARG A 69 2.30 1.15 -15.35
N MET A 70 2.34 1.82 -14.20
CA MET A 70 1.82 1.26 -12.96
C MET A 70 0.28 1.33 -13.00
N LEU A 71 -0.36 0.17 -12.80
CA LEU A 71 -1.83 0.05 -12.84
C LEU A 71 -2.47 0.24 -11.46
N TRP A 72 -1.70 -0.04 -10.42
CA TRP A 72 -2.02 0.18 -9.03
C TRP A 72 -0.69 0.24 -8.27
N ALA A 73 -0.71 0.82 -7.09
CA ALA A 73 0.39 0.70 -6.13
C ALA A 73 -0.17 0.40 -4.74
N PHE A 74 0.63 -0.23 -3.91
CA PHE A 74 0.29 -0.50 -2.52
C PHE A 74 1.45 0.00 -1.65
N VAL A 75 1.13 0.82 -0.66
CA VAL A 75 2.10 1.33 0.30
C VAL A 75 1.69 0.82 1.67
N ALA A 76 2.63 0.19 2.37
CA ALA A 76 2.55 -0.12 3.78
C ALA A 76 3.72 0.56 4.50
N THR A 77 3.47 1.10 5.69
CA THR A 77 4.50 1.70 6.54
C THR A 77 4.25 1.34 8.00
N TRP A 78 5.35 1.14 8.72
CA TRP A 78 5.36 0.73 10.13
C TRP A 78 5.80 1.93 10.97
N PHE A 79 5.06 2.19 12.04
CA PHE A 79 5.35 3.26 12.98
C PHE A 79 5.44 2.68 14.39
N ARG A 80 6.64 2.74 14.98
CA ARG A 80 6.93 2.21 16.33
C ARG A 80 6.65 0.71 16.48
N VAL A 81 6.81 -0.03 15.40
CA VAL A 81 6.78 -1.49 15.42
C VAL A 81 8.16 -1.98 15.88
N PRO A 82 8.25 -2.84 16.91
CA PRO A 82 9.52 -3.35 17.45
C PRO A 82 10.39 -4.09 16.44
#